data_AF-A0A1N6G5W8-F1
#
_entry.id   AF-A0A1N6G5W8-F1
#
_cell.length_a   1.000
_cell.length_b   1.000
_cell.length_c   1.000
_cell.angle_alpha   90.00
_cell.angle_beta   90.00
_cell.angle_gamma   90.00
#
_symmetry.space_group_name_H-M   'P 1'
#
loop_
_entity.id
_entity.type
_entity.pdbx_description
1 polymer ?
#
loop_
_entity_poly.entity_id
_entity_poly.type
_entity_poly.pdbx_seq_one_letter_code
_entity_poly.pdbx_strand_id
1 'polypeptide(L)'
;MDQNAEQLPASEPRSDAFDDNLPTAQELLDRLNAIDLTQLDVELVASELLGPWKWARVLAMPIGALLLFLLTWLGSYFTHVLISFTVAAILVLLIGKWLDRYERSLKLQARKVVEGRIAEIEGTDGLLLYFQDFLPKRYKPLIKALQKGHYYYIPQYIEAVELLRKQLDPVKFQTWWLIKRDSLKTLGKPLRYYTSRAERLKLLSDEDLQTLLEHAKEHDILNLLLLTHDEALARRVLNLLSVMIANQVKNDLYSVQKLDDETAKLSVERILELGKKLARKGQLSVEPDFFA
;
A
#
# COMPACT_ATOMS: atom_id res chain seq x y z
N MET A 1 69.22 3.01 -17.54
CA MET A 1 69.04 2.11 -16.39
C MET A 1 69.04 3.01 -15.17
N ASP A 2 67.95 3.27 -14.45
CA ASP A 2 66.62 2.66 -14.49
C ASP A 2 65.55 3.69 -14.16
N GLN A 3 64.39 3.46 -14.77
CA GLN A 3 63.19 4.26 -14.72
C GLN A 3 62.52 4.09 -13.35
N ASN A 4 62.45 5.15 -12.55
CA ASN A 4 61.53 5.19 -11.41
C ASN A 4 60.15 5.56 -11.94
N ALA A 5 59.35 4.51 -12.19
CA ALA A 5 57.96 4.61 -12.57
C ALA A 5 57.16 5.21 -11.41
N GLU A 6 56.64 6.40 -11.66
CA GLU A 6 55.67 7.11 -10.84
C GLU A 6 54.37 6.28 -10.79
N GLN A 7 54.23 5.47 -9.75
CA GLN A 7 53.00 4.75 -9.45
C GLN A 7 51.92 5.77 -9.06
N LEU A 8 51.09 6.12 -10.05
CA LEU A 8 49.79 6.73 -9.83
C LEU A 8 48.99 5.83 -8.87
N PRO A 9 48.45 6.37 -7.76
CA PRO A 9 47.54 5.60 -6.92
C PRO A 9 46.31 5.24 -7.76
N ALA A 10 45.99 3.94 -7.75
CA ALA A 10 44.78 3.40 -8.34
C ALA A 10 43.59 4.25 -7.89
N SER A 11 42.90 4.85 -8.87
CA SER A 11 41.63 5.51 -8.65
C SER A 11 40.70 4.52 -7.95
N GLU A 12 40.45 4.74 -6.66
CA GLU A 12 39.34 4.12 -5.96
C GLU A 12 38.09 4.29 -6.84
N PRO A 13 37.28 3.23 -7.05
CA PRO A 13 36.01 3.41 -7.72
C PRO A 13 35.22 4.40 -6.88
N ARG A 14 35.06 5.62 -7.42
CA ARG A 14 34.13 6.62 -6.92
C ARG A 14 32.79 5.91 -6.69
N SER A 15 32.44 5.69 -5.43
CA SER A 15 31.05 5.43 -5.08
C SER A 15 30.31 6.71 -5.40
N ASP A 16 29.69 6.73 -6.58
CA ASP A 16 28.75 7.76 -6.98
C ASP A 16 27.56 7.70 -6.00
N ALA A 17 27.75 8.36 -4.86
CA ALA A 17 26.74 8.65 -3.87
C ALA A 17 25.77 9.68 -4.46
N PHE A 18 24.91 9.21 -5.37
CA PHE A 18 23.78 9.93 -5.92
C PHE A 18 22.56 8.99 -5.88
N ASP A 19 21.84 9.11 -4.76
CA ASP A 19 20.46 8.69 -4.50
C ASP A 19 20.15 7.17 -4.55
N ASP A 20 20.55 6.47 -3.48
CA ASP A 20 20.58 5.01 -3.26
C ASP A 20 19.23 4.33 -2.89
N ASN A 21 18.08 5.01 -3.00
CA ASN A 21 16.81 4.46 -2.50
C ASN A 21 16.06 3.52 -3.46
N LEU A 22 16.65 3.14 -4.61
CA LEU A 22 16.04 2.15 -5.51
C LEU A 22 16.52 0.74 -5.16
N PRO A 23 15.61 -0.21 -4.88
CA PRO A 23 16.01 -1.55 -4.46
C PRO A 23 16.82 -2.25 -5.55
N THR A 24 17.79 -3.04 -5.11
CA THR A 24 18.59 -3.84 -6.03
C THR A 24 17.75 -4.99 -6.61
N ALA A 25 18.11 -5.48 -7.80
CA ALA A 25 17.39 -6.63 -8.39
C ALA A 25 17.42 -7.84 -7.45
N GLN A 26 18.53 -8.05 -6.76
CA GLN A 26 18.69 -9.15 -5.82
C GLN A 26 17.77 -8.98 -4.62
N GLU A 27 17.71 -7.79 -4.04
CA GLU A 27 16.79 -7.48 -2.95
C GLU A 27 15.31 -7.70 -3.34
N LEU A 28 14.91 -7.32 -4.56
CA LEU A 28 13.55 -7.57 -5.05
C LEU A 28 13.25 -9.07 -5.19
N LEU A 29 14.21 -9.86 -5.68
CA LEU A 29 14.08 -11.31 -5.78
C LEU A 29 14.05 -11.97 -4.40
N ASP A 30 14.88 -11.51 -3.47
CA ASP A 30 14.93 -12.00 -2.10
C ASP A 30 13.61 -11.70 -1.37
N ARG A 31 13.08 -10.47 -1.52
CA ARG A 31 11.75 -10.10 -1.02
C ARG A 31 10.66 -10.97 -1.65
N LEU A 32 10.70 -11.18 -2.97
CA LEU A 32 9.74 -12.04 -3.66
C LEU A 32 9.77 -13.47 -3.13
N ASN A 33 10.94 -14.01 -2.79
CA ASN A 33 11.11 -15.37 -2.26
C ASN A 33 10.82 -15.47 -0.74
N ALA A 34 10.93 -14.37 -0.01
CA ALA A 34 10.65 -14.32 1.43
C ALA A 34 9.15 -14.33 1.77
N ILE A 35 8.26 -14.02 0.82
CA ILE A 35 6.81 -14.01 1.05
C ILE A 35 6.29 -15.40 1.47
N ASP A 36 5.69 -15.50 2.66
CA ASP A 36 5.00 -16.73 3.03
C ASP A 36 3.59 -16.75 2.43
N LEU A 37 3.39 -17.51 1.37
CA LEU A 37 2.08 -17.62 0.70
C LEU A 37 1.01 -18.26 1.60
N THR A 38 1.42 -19.07 2.59
CA THR A 38 0.47 -19.70 3.52
C THR A 38 -0.19 -18.68 4.43
N GLN A 39 0.51 -17.60 4.77
CA GLN A 39 -0.01 -16.48 5.57
C GLN A 39 -0.99 -15.60 4.79
N LEU A 40 -1.06 -15.76 3.47
CA LEU A 40 -2.01 -15.05 2.61
C LEU A 40 -3.25 -15.89 2.31
N ASP A 41 -3.30 -17.15 2.74
CA ASP A 41 -4.47 -18.00 2.57
C ASP A 41 -5.60 -17.55 3.50
N VAL A 42 -6.66 -16.99 2.90
CA VAL A 42 -7.84 -16.48 3.62
C VAL A 42 -8.53 -17.58 4.42
N GLU A 43 -8.51 -18.84 3.96
CA GLU A 43 -9.14 -19.94 4.68
C GLU A 43 -8.34 -20.33 5.90
N LEU A 44 -7.01 -20.35 5.78
CA LEU A 44 -6.12 -20.64 6.88
C LEU A 44 -6.21 -19.54 7.94
N VAL A 45 -6.14 -18.27 7.53
CA VAL A 45 -6.32 -17.10 8.41
C VAL A 45 -7.71 -17.09 9.05
N ALA A 46 -8.78 -17.42 8.30
CA ALA A 46 -10.12 -17.55 8.88
C ALA A 46 -10.17 -18.66 9.94
N SER A 47 -9.44 -19.76 9.73
CA SER A 47 -9.36 -20.87 10.68
C SER A 47 -8.54 -20.52 11.93
N GLU A 48 -7.52 -19.66 11.81
CA GLU A 48 -6.77 -19.10 12.94
C GLU A 48 -7.64 -18.13 13.75
N LEU A 49 -8.39 -17.24 13.07
CA LEU A 49 -9.30 -16.29 13.71
C LEU A 49 -10.48 -16.98 14.42
N LEU A 50 -10.91 -18.15 13.92
CA LEU A 50 -11.89 -18.99 14.60
C LEU A 50 -11.39 -19.50 15.97
N GLY A 51 -10.07 -19.65 16.14
CA GLY A 51 -9.45 -20.10 17.39
C GLY A 51 -10.17 -21.31 18.03
N PRO A 52 -10.57 -21.24 19.32
CA PRO A 52 -11.23 -22.34 20.01
C PRO A 52 -12.65 -22.65 19.50
N TRP A 53 -13.27 -21.74 18.73
CA TRP A 53 -14.62 -21.93 18.19
C TRP A 53 -14.66 -22.86 16.98
N LYS A 54 -13.51 -23.34 16.49
CA LYS A 54 -13.43 -24.36 15.43
C LYS A 54 -14.21 -25.63 15.80
N TRP A 55 -14.23 -25.99 17.09
CA TRP A 55 -15.00 -27.11 17.63
C TRP A 55 -16.51 -26.87 17.60
N ALA A 56 -16.96 -25.62 17.76
CA ALA A 56 -18.38 -25.29 17.70
C ALA A 56 -18.98 -25.61 16.32
N ARG A 57 -18.20 -25.48 15.24
CA ARG A 57 -18.63 -25.85 13.88
C ARG A 57 -18.81 -27.36 13.73
N VAL A 58 -17.83 -28.14 14.18
CA VAL A 58 -17.88 -29.62 14.12
C VAL A 58 -19.03 -30.15 14.99
N LEU A 59 -19.28 -29.51 16.12
CA LEU A 59 -20.35 -29.88 17.05
C LEU A 59 -21.73 -29.31 16.68
N ALA A 60 -21.83 -28.34 15.76
CA ALA A 60 -23.11 -27.73 15.40
C ALA A 60 -24.12 -28.74 14.85
N MET A 61 -23.67 -29.69 14.01
CA MET A 61 -24.54 -30.75 13.49
C MET A 61 -25.06 -31.71 14.57
N PRO A 62 -24.21 -32.35 15.40
CA PRO A 62 -24.70 -33.27 16.43
C PRO A 62 -25.49 -32.55 17.53
N ILE A 63 -25.06 -31.35 17.95
CA ILE A 63 -25.82 -30.55 18.92
C ILE A 63 -27.18 -30.15 18.34
N GLY A 64 -27.24 -29.74 17.07
CA GLY A 64 -28.50 -29.41 16.42
C GLY A 64 -29.47 -30.60 16.38
N ALA A 65 -28.97 -31.79 16.03
CA ALA A 65 -29.77 -33.01 16.03
C ALA A 65 -30.25 -33.40 17.44
N LEU A 66 -29.37 -33.30 18.44
CA LEU A 66 -29.69 -33.59 19.83
C LEU A 66 -30.68 -32.59 20.42
N LEU A 67 -30.52 -31.30 20.09
CA LEU A 67 -31.44 -30.23 20.47
C LEU A 67 -32.83 -30.46 19.85
N LEU A 68 -32.88 -30.84 18.56
CA LEU A 68 -34.12 -31.17 17.86
C LEU A 68 -34.84 -32.35 18.54
N PHE A 69 -34.10 -33.42 18.85
CA PHE A 69 -34.63 -34.58 19.55
C PHE A 69 -35.17 -34.21 20.94
N LEU A 70 -34.38 -33.49 21.76
CA LEU A 70 -34.77 -33.09 23.10
C LEU A 70 -35.99 -32.16 23.10
N LEU A 71 -36.03 -31.16 22.20
CA LEU A 71 -37.17 -30.24 22.08
C LEU A 71 -38.43 -30.96 21.62
N THR A 72 -38.31 -31.89 20.66
CA THR A 72 -39.44 -32.69 20.19
C THR A 72 -39.94 -33.62 21.30
N TRP A 73 -39.03 -34.27 22.02
CA TRP A 73 -39.34 -35.12 23.17
C TRP A 73 -40.04 -34.34 24.27
N LEU A 74 -39.49 -33.20 24.69
CA LEU A 74 -40.06 -32.36 25.74
C LEU A 74 -41.42 -31.80 25.31
N GLY A 75 -41.55 -31.34 24.07
CA GLY A 75 -42.79 -30.79 23.54
C GLY A 75 -43.91 -31.82 23.40
N SER A 76 -43.58 -33.11 23.28
CA SER A 76 -44.57 -34.20 23.27
C SER A 76 -45.34 -34.33 24.59
N TYR A 77 -44.77 -33.88 25.72
CA TYR A 77 -45.45 -33.88 27.01
C TYR A 77 -46.48 -32.76 27.15
N PHE A 78 -46.30 -31.64 26.44
CA PHE A 78 -47.14 -30.44 26.59
C PHE A 78 -48.11 -30.21 25.43
N THR A 79 -47.81 -30.73 24.23
CA THR A 79 -48.54 -30.44 22.98
C THR A 79 -48.52 -31.64 22.02
N HIS A 80 -49.24 -31.55 20.89
CA HIS A 80 -49.11 -32.53 19.81
C HIS A 80 -47.67 -32.59 19.26
N VAL A 81 -47.13 -33.81 19.12
CA VAL A 81 -45.75 -34.09 18.65
C VAL A 81 -45.40 -33.35 17.35
N LEU A 82 -46.36 -33.22 16.44
CA LEU A 82 -46.15 -32.54 15.15
C LEU A 82 -45.86 -31.03 15.31
N ILE A 83 -46.52 -30.36 16.24
CA ILE A 83 -46.33 -28.92 16.47
C ILE A 83 -44.97 -28.69 17.13
N SER A 84 -44.63 -29.49 18.15
CA SER A 84 -43.36 -29.39 18.85
C SER A 84 -42.15 -29.70 17.95
N PHE A 85 -42.26 -30.71 17.09
CA PHE A 85 -41.26 -30.98 16.06
C PHE A 85 -41.06 -29.78 15.11
N THR A 86 -42.16 -29.19 14.63
CA THR A 86 -42.10 -28.06 13.70
C THR A 86 -41.41 -26.85 14.33
N VAL A 87 -41.74 -26.52 15.58
CA VAL A 87 -41.10 -25.43 16.33
C VAL A 87 -39.60 -25.71 16.54
N ALA A 88 -39.24 -26.94 16.93
CA ALA A 88 -37.84 -27.34 17.10
C ALA A 88 -37.05 -27.23 15.79
N ALA A 89 -37.62 -27.70 14.67
CA ALA A 89 -37.01 -27.61 13.36
C ALA A 89 -36.77 -26.15 12.94
N ILE A 90 -37.75 -25.26 13.14
CA ILE A 90 -37.60 -23.82 12.87
C ILE A 90 -36.47 -23.23 13.71
N LEU A 91 -36.40 -23.56 15.00
CA LEU A 91 -35.35 -23.06 15.89
C LEU A 91 -33.95 -23.51 15.44
N VAL A 92 -33.78 -24.79 15.10
CA VAL A 92 -32.51 -25.32 14.59
C VAL A 92 -32.11 -24.64 13.27
N LEU A 93 -33.07 -24.41 12.37
CA LEU A 93 -32.81 -23.66 11.12
C LEU A 93 -32.37 -22.22 11.38
N LEU A 94 -32.95 -21.54 12.38
CA LEU A 94 -32.54 -20.19 12.77
C LEU A 94 -31.11 -20.16 13.32
N ILE A 95 -30.76 -21.13 14.18
CA ILE A 95 -29.39 -21.27 14.71
C ILE A 95 -28.39 -21.53 13.57
N GLY A 96 -28.75 -22.41 12.62
CA GLY A 96 -27.92 -22.67 11.43
C GLY A 96 -27.68 -21.41 10.60
N LYS A 97 -28.74 -20.64 10.30
CA LYS A 97 -28.61 -19.36 9.57
C LYS A 97 -27.77 -18.33 10.32
N TRP A 98 -27.86 -18.30 11.66
CA TRP A 98 -27.04 -17.41 12.49
C TRP A 98 -25.56 -17.80 12.42
N LEU A 99 -25.25 -19.10 12.49
CA LEU A 99 -23.89 -19.63 12.34
C LEU A 99 -23.30 -19.32 10.95
N ASP A 100 -24.08 -19.54 9.88
CA ASP A 100 -23.67 -19.19 8.51
C ASP A 100 -23.32 -17.71 8.36
N ARG A 101 -24.09 -16.83 9.02
CA ARG A 101 -23.83 -15.39 8.99
C ARG A 101 -22.51 -15.06 9.70
N TYR A 102 -22.24 -15.72 10.82
CA TYR A 102 -21.00 -15.57 11.57
C TYR A 102 -19.78 -16.05 10.76
N GLU A 103 -19.89 -17.19 10.05
CA GLU A 103 -18.83 -17.66 9.15
C GLU A 103 -18.53 -16.64 8.04
N ARG A 104 -19.57 -16.06 7.43
CA ARG A 104 -19.38 -15.01 6.41
C ARG A 104 -18.68 -13.79 6.99
N SER A 105 -19.04 -13.34 8.20
CA SER A 105 -18.36 -12.18 8.81
C SER A 105 -16.91 -12.49 9.14
N LEU A 106 -16.59 -13.70 9.58
CA LEU A 106 -15.21 -14.12 9.83
C LEU A 106 -14.39 -14.17 8.55
N LYS A 107 -14.93 -14.73 7.46
CA LYS A 107 -14.24 -14.70 6.16
C LYS A 107 -13.96 -13.26 5.69
N LEU A 108 -14.89 -12.33 5.93
CA LEU A 108 -14.67 -10.91 5.64
C LEU A 108 -13.57 -10.30 6.51
N GLN A 109 -13.49 -10.66 7.80
CA GLN A 109 -12.42 -10.21 8.68
C GLN A 109 -11.06 -10.79 8.27
N ALA A 110 -11.01 -12.10 7.98
CA ALA A 110 -9.81 -12.77 7.47
C ALA A 110 -9.30 -12.10 6.18
N ARG A 111 -10.23 -11.77 5.26
CA ARG A 111 -9.90 -11.03 4.03
C ARG A 111 -9.23 -9.69 4.34
N LYS A 112 -9.76 -8.90 5.28
CA LYS A 112 -9.16 -7.62 5.68
C LYS A 112 -7.78 -7.79 6.30
N VAL A 113 -7.58 -8.84 7.10
CA VAL A 113 -6.27 -9.16 7.69
C VAL A 113 -5.26 -9.48 6.59
N VAL A 114 -5.64 -10.32 5.62
CA VAL A 114 -4.78 -10.65 4.48
C VAL A 114 -4.51 -9.42 3.60
N GLU A 115 -5.51 -8.56 3.36
CA GLU A 115 -5.31 -7.27 2.67
C GLU A 115 -4.27 -6.40 3.39
N GLY A 116 -4.30 -6.36 4.73
CA GLY A 116 -3.29 -5.68 5.54
C GLY A 116 -1.90 -6.28 5.37
N ARG A 117 -1.78 -7.62 5.41
CA ARG A 117 -0.51 -8.32 5.18
C ARG A 117 0.06 -8.05 3.78
N ILE A 118 -0.79 -8.03 2.74
CA ILE A 118 -0.36 -7.67 1.38
C ILE A 118 0.13 -6.22 1.34
N ALA A 119 -0.56 -5.29 2.01
CA ALA A 119 -0.12 -3.90 2.09
C ALA A 119 1.27 -3.76 2.74
N GLU A 120 1.53 -4.51 3.80
CA GLU A 120 2.85 -4.55 4.46
C GLU A 120 3.94 -5.14 3.56
N ILE A 121 3.65 -6.21 2.82
CA ILE A 121 4.58 -6.84 1.86
C ILE A 121 4.93 -5.89 0.70
N GLU A 122 3.90 -5.24 0.14
CA GLU A 122 4.04 -4.30 -0.97
C GLU A 122 4.79 -3.03 -0.54
N GLY A 123 4.56 -2.56 0.69
CA GLY A 123 5.16 -1.35 1.24
C GLY A 123 4.72 -0.09 0.49
N THR A 124 5.57 0.95 0.52
CA THR A 124 5.30 2.24 -0.13
C THR A 124 5.37 2.17 -1.66
N ASP A 125 6.29 1.37 -2.18
CA ASP A 125 6.64 1.39 -3.61
C ASP A 125 6.03 0.25 -4.42
N GLY A 126 5.48 -0.77 -3.75
CA GLY A 126 4.79 -1.91 -4.37
C GLY A 126 5.73 -2.92 -5.01
N LEU A 127 6.02 -4.02 -4.29
CA LEU A 127 6.87 -5.11 -4.77
C LEU A 127 6.40 -5.67 -6.13
N LEU A 128 5.12 -6.02 -6.27
CA LEU A 128 4.61 -6.65 -7.50
C LEU A 128 4.64 -5.71 -8.70
N LEU A 129 4.65 -4.40 -8.45
CA LEU A 129 4.70 -3.38 -9.51
C LEU A 129 6.02 -3.42 -10.27
N TYR A 130 7.12 -3.79 -9.62
CA TYR A 130 8.43 -3.97 -10.27
C TYR A 130 8.47 -5.18 -11.19
N PHE A 131 7.63 -6.19 -10.95
CA PHE A 131 7.54 -7.40 -11.76
C PHE A 131 6.41 -7.36 -12.80
N GLN A 132 5.71 -6.24 -12.97
CA GLN A 132 4.52 -6.14 -13.82
C GLN A 132 4.76 -6.59 -15.27
N ASP A 133 5.97 -6.38 -15.80
CA ASP A 133 6.33 -6.71 -17.19
C ASP A 133 6.58 -8.22 -17.39
N PHE A 134 6.77 -8.96 -16.30
CA PHE A 134 6.91 -10.42 -16.30
C PHE A 134 5.58 -11.14 -16.02
N LEU A 135 4.52 -10.39 -15.69
CA LEU A 135 3.21 -10.93 -15.43
C LEU A 135 2.34 -10.99 -16.71
N PRO A 136 1.56 -12.06 -16.92
CA PRO A 136 0.59 -12.13 -18.01
C PRO A 136 -0.44 -10.98 -17.98
N LYS A 137 -0.94 -10.58 -19.14
CA LYS A 137 -1.90 -9.47 -19.28
C LYS A 137 -3.19 -9.63 -18.45
N ARG A 138 -3.55 -10.86 -18.05
CA ARG A 138 -4.70 -11.13 -17.17
C ARG A 138 -4.57 -10.47 -15.79
N TYR A 139 -3.36 -10.18 -15.33
CA TYR A 139 -3.10 -9.53 -14.04
C TYR A 139 -3.15 -7.99 -14.11
N LYS A 140 -3.44 -7.39 -15.28
CA LYS A 140 -3.60 -5.93 -15.39
C LYS A 140 -4.56 -5.31 -14.36
N PRO A 141 -5.73 -5.92 -14.04
CA PRO A 141 -6.62 -5.38 -13.02
C PRO A 141 -5.99 -5.40 -11.62
N LEU A 142 -5.26 -6.46 -11.28
CA LEU A 142 -4.49 -6.58 -10.04
C LEU A 142 -3.47 -5.46 -9.95
N ILE A 143 -2.63 -5.28 -10.98
CA ILE A 143 -1.61 -4.23 -11.01
C ILE A 143 -2.23 -2.84 -10.87
N LYS A 144 -3.33 -2.54 -11.57
CA LYS A 144 -4.05 -1.27 -11.43
C LYS A 144 -4.60 -1.04 -10.02
N ALA A 145 -5.06 -2.10 -9.36
CA ALA A 145 -5.56 -2.01 -7.99
C ALA A 145 -4.42 -1.82 -6.99
N LEU A 146 -3.33 -2.58 -7.12
CA LEU A 146 -2.11 -2.42 -6.31
C LEU A 146 -1.53 -1.03 -6.45
N GLN A 147 -1.50 -0.49 -7.67
CA GLN A 147 -1.20 0.91 -7.89
C GLN A 147 -2.13 1.74 -6.99
N LYS A 148 -3.44 1.67 -7.09
CA LYS A 148 -4.34 2.47 -6.25
C LYS A 148 -4.31 2.18 -4.73
N GLY A 149 -3.41 1.32 -4.22
CA GLY A 149 -3.34 0.95 -2.81
C GLY A 149 -4.52 0.06 -2.39
N HIS A 150 -5.09 -0.68 -3.35
CA HIS A 150 -6.22 -1.57 -3.12
C HIS A 150 -5.79 -3.03 -3.24
N TYR A 151 -6.01 -3.81 -2.19
CA TYR A 151 -5.46 -5.17 -2.04
C TYR A 151 -6.52 -6.29 -2.16
N TYR A 152 -7.71 -5.98 -2.68
CA TYR A 152 -8.84 -6.93 -2.66
C TYR A 152 -8.70 -8.13 -3.60
N TYR A 153 -7.73 -8.14 -4.54
CA TYR A 153 -7.48 -9.25 -5.47
C TYR A 153 -6.53 -10.33 -4.89
N ILE A 154 -6.83 -10.82 -3.68
CA ILE A 154 -5.96 -11.76 -2.95
C ILE A 154 -5.63 -13.03 -3.77
N PRO A 155 -6.60 -13.75 -4.37
CA PRO A 155 -6.27 -14.98 -5.09
C PRO A 155 -5.37 -14.73 -6.29
N GLN A 156 -5.61 -13.64 -7.03
CA GLN A 156 -4.77 -13.26 -8.16
C GLN A 156 -3.38 -12.81 -7.71
N TYR A 157 -3.27 -12.18 -6.54
CA TYR A 157 -1.99 -11.80 -5.95
C TYR A 157 -1.14 -13.03 -5.62
N ILE A 158 -1.73 -14.01 -4.92
CA ILE A 158 -1.05 -15.27 -4.58
C ILE A 158 -0.59 -16.00 -5.85
N GLU A 159 -1.48 -16.15 -6.84
CA GLU A 159 -1.15 -16.81 -8.10
C GLU A 159 -0.05 -16.06 -8.87
N ALA A 160 -0.06 -14.72 -8.84
CA ALA A 160 0.97 -13.92 -9.49
C ALA A 160 2.34 -14.09 -8.81
N VAL A 161 2.41 -14.06 -7.48
CA VAL A 161 3.66 -14.31 -6.73
C VAL A 161 4.17 -15.72 -6.99
N GLU A 162 3.28 -16.72 -6.95
CA GLU A 162 3.64 -18.11 -7.23
C GLU A 162 4.16 -18.31 -8.67
N LEU A 163 3.50 -17.66 -9.64
CA LEU A 163 3.93 -17.67 -11.04
C LEU A 163 5.32 -17.05 -11.19
N LEU A 164 5.57 -15.91 -10.56
CA LEU A 164 6.88 -15.26 -10.58
C LEU A 164 7.94 -16.17 -9.96
N ARG A 165 7.68 -16.79 -8.80
CA ARG A 165 8.65 -17.73 -8.18
C ARG A 165 9.00 -18.91 -9.06
N LYS A 166 8.05 -19.43 -9.82
CA LYS A 166 8.24 -20.64 -10.65
C LYS A 166 8.83 -20.34 -12.02
N GLN A 167 8.47 -19.20 -12.63
CA GLN A 167 8.74 -18.94 -14.04
C GLN A 167 9.70 -17.77 -14.28
N LEU A 168 10.02 -16.97 -13.25
CA LEU A 168 10.93 -15.86 -13.40
C LEU A 168 12.38 -16.37 -13.50
N ASP A 169 12.99 -16.13 -14.65
CA ASP A 169 14.44 -16.31 -14.80
C ASP A 169 15.15 -15.15 -14.07
N PRO A 170 15.91 -15.43 -12.99
CA PRO A 170 16.54 -14.40 -12.17
C PRO A 170 17.59 -13.60 -12.95
N VAL A 171 18.33 -14.23 -13.86
CA VAL A 171 19.39 -13.57 -14.66
C VAL A 171 18.76 -12.60 -15.65
N LYS A 172 17.68 -13.05 -16.31
CA LYS A 172 16.90 -12.21 -17.22
C LYS A 172 16.28 -11.02 -16.50
N PHE A 173 15.73 -11.23 -15.30
CA PHE A 173 15.19 -10.17 -14.47
C PHE A 173 16.26 -9.16 -14.05
N GLN A 174 17.41 -9.61 -13.55
CA GLN A 174 18.51 -8.73 -13.13
C GLN A 174 19.00 -7.84 -14.27
N THR A 175 19.19 -8.42 -15.45
CA THR A 175 19.65 -7.69 -16.65
C THR A 175 18.61 -6.64 -17.07
N TRP A 176 17.35 -7.04 -17.11
CA TRP A 176 16.25 -6.13 -17.42
C TRP A 176 16.10 -5.01 -16.39
N TRP A 177 16.22 -5.34 -15.10
CA TRP A 177 16.14 -4.36 -14.01
C TRP A 177 17.29 -3.38 -14.05
N LEU A 178 18.50 -3.79 -14.40
CA LEU A 178 19.63 -2.89 -14.53
C LEU A 178 19.38 -1.84 -15.62
N ILE A 179 18.95 -2.29 -16.81
CA ILE A 179 18.59 -1.40 -17.92
C ILE A 179 17.43 -0.48 -17.52
N LYS A 180 16.39 -1.03 -16.87
CA LYS A 180 15.22 -0.25 -16.47
C LYS A 180 15.53 0.72 -15.34
N ARG A 181 16.35 0.34 -14.37
CA ARG A 181 16.81 1.20 -13.28
C ARG A 181 17.61 2.37 -13.83
N ASP A 182 18.51 2.12 -14.78
CA ASP A 182 19.27 3.18 -15.43
C ASP A 182 18.32 4.08 -16.26
N SER A 183 17.32 3.49 -16.92
CA SER A 183 16.27 4.27 -17.59
C SER A 183 15.44 5.10 -16.61
N LEU A 184 15.10 4.58 -15.42
CA LEU A 184 14.36 5.29 -14.38
C LEU A 184 15.20 6.41 -13.75
N LYS A 185 16.52 6.22 -13.66
CA LYS A 185 17.46 7.29 -13.32
C LYS A 185 17.43 8.41 -14.37
N THR A 186 17.29 8.06 -15.65
CA THR A 186 17.20 9.05 -16.75
C THR A 186 15.79 9.62 -16.98
N LEU A 187 14.73 8.89 -16.63
CA LEU A 187 13.31 9.22 -16.86
C LEU A 187 12.64 9.88 -15.64
N GLY A 188 13.38 10.07 -14.54
CA GLY A 188 12.87 10.63 -13.30
C GLY A 188 12.03 9.64 -12.49
N LYS A 189 11.89 9.92 -11.18
CA LYS A 189 11.11 9.07 -10.26
C LYS A 189 9.62 9.06 -10.67
N PRO A 190 8.86 7.99 -10.40
CA PRO A 190 7.44 7.94 -10.75
C PRO A 190 6.67 9.05 -10.02
N LEU A 191 5.61 9.58 -10.63
CA LEU A 191 4.84 10.71 -10.08
C LEU A 191 4.42 10.51 -8.61
N ARG A 192 4.08 9.27 -8.25
CA ARG A 192 3.70 8.87 -6.89
C ARG A 192 4.77 9.06 -5.83
N TYR A 193 6.03 8.86 -6.19
CA TYR A 193 7.15 9.14 -5.29
C TYR A 193 7.09 10.59 -4.82
N TYR A 194 6.83 11.51 -5.75
CA TYR A 194 6.67 12.94 -5.46
C TYR A 194 5.38 13.22 -4.69
N THR A 195 4.27 12.54 -5.02
CA THR A 195 3.01 12.64 -4.26
C THR A 195 3.24 12.27 -2.79
N SER A 196 3.80 11.09 -2.49
CA SER A 196 4.02 10.63 -1.12
C SER A 196 4.99 11.53 -0.34
N ARG A 197 6.03 12.07 -0.99
CA ARG A 197 6.93 13.06 -0.34
C ARG A 197 6.25 14.40 -0.09
N ALA A 198 5.45 14.87 -1.03
CA ALA A 198 4.64 16.08 -0.86
C ALA A 198 3.64 15.93 0.30
N GLU A 199 3.05 14.74 0.47
CA GLU A 199 2.13 14.48 1.59
C GLU A 199 2.80 14.54 2.96
N ARG A 200 4.12 14.31 3.07
CA ARG A 200 4.86 14.49 4.33
C ARG A 200 4.81 15.93 4.83
N LEU A 201 4.60 16.93 3.96
CA LEU A 201 4.42 18.32 4.36
C LEU A 201 3.24 18.51 5.33
N LYS A 202 2.28 17.57 5.36
CA LYS A 202 1.20 17.55 6.37
C LYS A 202 1.73 17.40 7.80
N LEU A 203 2.94 16.86 7.98
CA LEU A 203 3.57 16.63 9.27
C LEU A 203 4.38 17.83 9.78
N LEU A 204 4.63 18.84 8.94
CA LEU A 204 5.27 20.09 9.39
C LEU A 204 4.35 20.82 10.36
N SER A 205 4.93 21.63 11.26
CA SER A 205 4.18 22.61 12.04
C SER A 205 3.61 23.70 11.12
N ASP A 206 2.58 24.44 11.56
CA ASP A 206 2.03 25.54 10.76
C ASP A 206 3.08 26.63 10.49
N GLU A 207 3.95 26.91 11.48
CA GLU A 207 5.04 27.88 11.37
C GLU A 207 6.11 27.46 10.36
N ASP A 208 6.54 26.20 10.39
CA ASP A 208 7.51 25.66 9.43
C ASP A 208 6.93 25.61 8.02
N LEU A 209 5.66 25.19 7.89
CA LEU A 209 4.97 25.13 6.61
C LEU A 209 4.77 26.54 6.04
N GLN A 210 4.39 27.52 6.86
CA GLN A 210 4.27 28.91 6.44
C GLN A 210 5.63 29.45 5.97
N THR A 211 6.68 29.25 6.75
CA THR A 211 8.04 29.69 6.40
C THR A 211 8.50 29.09 5.07
N LEU A 212 8.21 27.81 4.83
CA LEU A 212 8.49 27.15 3.56
C LEU A 212 7.71 27.78 2.41
N LEU A 213 6.40 28.00 2.59
CA LEU A 213 5.51 28.55 1.56
C LEU A 213 5.84 30.01 1.21
N GLU A 214 6.29 30.82 2.16
CA GLU A 214 6.73 32.20 1.93
C GLU A 214 7.93 32.29 0.98
N HIS A 215 8.77 31.25 0.95
CA HIS A 215 9.93 31.17 0.06
C HIS A 215 9.65 30.39 -1.23
N ALA A 216 8.52 29.70 -1.32
CA ALA A 216 8.15 28.90 -2.48
C ALA A 216 7.50 29.78 -3.56
N LYS A 217 7.74 29.42 -4.83
CA LYS A 217 7.08 30.11 -5.95
C LYS A 217 5.61 29.69 -6.02
N GLU A 218 4.73 30.62 -6.32
CA GLU A 218 3.29 30.38 -6.46
C GLU A 218 2.96 29.21 -7.39
N HIS A 219 3.60 29.18 -8.57
CA HIS A 219 3.41 28.09 -9.53
C HIS A 219 3.80 26.72 -8.97
N ASP A 220 4.82 26.66 -8.12
CA ASP A 220 5.28 25.40 -7.52
C ASP A 220 4.27 24.92 -6.46
N ILE A 221 3.68 25.86 -5.72
CA ILE A 221 2.62 25.59 -4.73
C ILE A 221 1.36 25.08 -5.43
N LEU A 222 0.94 25.71 -6.53
CA LEU A 222 -0.20 25.25 -7.32
C LEU A 222 0.00 23.79 -7.78
N ASN A 223 1.16 23.49 -8.35
CA ASN A 223 1.46 22.15 -8.84
C ASN A 223 1.56 21.11 -7.71
N LEU A 224 2.05 21.50 -6.52
CA LEU A 224 2.03 20.67 -5.31
C LEU A 224 0.60 20.28 -4.92
N LEU A 225 -0.31 21.25 -4.92
CA LEU A 225 -1.72 21.03 -4.56
C LEU A 225 -2.44 20.19 -5.61
N LEU A 226 -2.21 20.46 -6.90
CA LEU A 226 -2.75 19.65 -7.99
C LEU A 226 -2.23 18.20 -7.95
N LEU A 227 -0.96 18.00 -7.60
CA LEU A 227 -0.35 16.67 -7.55
C LEU A 227 -0.88 15.80 -6.40
N THR A 228 -1.04 16.40 -5.22
CA THR A 228 -1.41 15.67 -4.01
C THR A 228 -2.88 15.26 -3.96
N HIS A 229 -3.76 16.04 -4.60
CA HIS A 229 -5.21 15.85 -4.54
C HIS A 229 -5.76 15.72 -3.10
N ASP A 230 -5.05 16.23 -2.10
CA ASP A 230 -5.44 16.15 -0.70
C ASP A 230 -6.11 17.46 -0.29
N GLU A 231 -7.43 17.39 -0.03
CA GLU A 231 -8.21 18.56 0.38
C GLU A 231 -7.77 19.16 1.72
N ALA A 232 -7.30 18.35 2.67
CA ALA A 232 -6.89 18.83 3.98
C ALA A 232 -5.58 19.62 3.88
N LEU A 233 -4.60 19.09 3.15
CA LEU A 233 -3.36 19.79 2.84
C LEU A 233 -3.63 21.06 2.03
N ALA A 234 -4.48 20.99 1.01
CA ALA A 234 -4.84 22.16 0.20
C ALA A 234 -5.47 23.29 1.04
N ARG A 235 -6.44 22.96 1.90
CA ARG A 235 -7.05 23.95 2.81
C ARG A 235 -6.01 24.54 3.76
N ARG A 236 -5.15 23.70 4.33
CA ARG A 236 -4.09 24.14 5.25
C ARG A 236 -3.11 25.10 4.57
N VAL A 237 -2.60 24.74 3.39
CA VAL A 237 -1.70 25.57 2.59
C VAL A 237 -2.37 26.90 2.23
N LEU A 238 -3.61 26.89 1.74
CA LEU A 238 -4.33 28.12 1.37
C LEU A 238 -4.57 29.06 2.56
N ASN A 239 -4.75 28.53 3.77
CA ASN A 239 -4.92 29.33 4.99
C ASN A 239 -3.62 29.98 5.48
N LEU A 240 -2.46 29.40 5.16
CA LEU A 240 -1.15 29.92 5.54
C LEU A 240 -0.57 30.92 4.51
N LEU A 241 -1.15 30.98 3.31
CA LEU A 241 -0.76 31.94 2.28
C LEU A 241 -1.40 33.31 2.54
N SER A 242 -0.78 34.36 2.00
CA SER A 242 -1.40 35.68 1.97
C SER A 242 -2.71 35.62 1.17
N VAL A 243 -3.70 36.43 1.56
CA VAL A 243 -5.05 36.43 0.95
C VAL A 243 -5.00 36.58 -0.57
N MET A 244 -4.08 37.40 -1.08
CA MET A 244 -3.90 37.62 -2.51
C MET A 244 -3.43 36.34 -3.23
N ILE A 245 -2.36 35.72 -2.74
CA ILE A 245 -1.80 34.49 -3.32
C ILE A 245 -2.79 33.33 -3.18
N ALA A 246 -3.42 33.18 -2.02
CA ALA A 246 -4.42 32.14 -1.77
C ALA A 246 -5.58 32.21 -2.77
N ASN A 247 -6.09 33.42 -3.06
CA ASN A 247 -7.16 33.61 -4.04
C ASN A 247 -6.71 33.29 -5.46
N GLN A 248 -5.48 33.67 -5.83
CA GLN A 248 -4.93 33.39 -7.16
C GLN A 248 -4.71 31.88 -7.36
N VAL A 249 -4.03 31.21 -6.44
CA VAL A 249 -3.85 29.74 -6.44
C VAL A 249 -5.20 29.03 -6.47
N LYS A 250 -6.19 29.49 -5.68
CA LYS A 250 -7.53 28.90 -5.67
C LYS A 250 -8.23 29.03 -7.02
N ASN A 251 -8.16 30.20 -7.67
CA ASN A 251 -8.74 30.40 -9.00
C ASN A 251 -8.05 29.51 -10.04
N ASP A 252 -6.73 29.38 -9.96
CA ASP A 252 -5.95 28.55 -10.88
C ASP A 252 -6.22 27.05 -10.68
N LEU A 253 -6.46 26.60 -9.45
CA LEU A 253 -6.87 25.22 -9.16
C LEU A 253 -8.15 24.82 -9.90
N TYR A 254 -9.09 25.75 -10.12
CA TYR A 254 -10.33 25.48 -10.85
C TYR A 254 -10.18 25.59 -12.38
N SER A 255 -9.15 26.27 -12.87
CA SER A 255 -8.97 26.54 -14.31
C SER A 255 -8.09 25.50 -15.02
N VAL A 256 -7.21 24.80 -14.29
CA VAL A 256 -6.28 23.82 -14.88
C VAL A 256 -7.00 22.51 -15.23
N GLN A 257 -7.15 22.22 -16.53
CA GLN A 257 -7.77 20.98 -17.02
C GLN A 257 -6.85 19.76 -17.00
N LYS A 258 -5.52 19.96 -17.06
CA LYS A 258 -4.55 18.85 -17.09
C LYS A 258 -3.20 19.32 -16.54
N LEU A 259 -2.70 18.60 -15.53
CA LEU A 259 -1.37 18.78 -14.98
C LEU A 259 -0.35 18.05 -15.87
N ASP A 260 0.74 18.73 -16.20
CA ASP A 260 1.90 18.08 -16.81
C ASP A 260 2.72 17.39 -15.71
N ASP A 261 2.86 16.07 -15.82
CA ASP A 261 3.47 15.23 -14.78
C ASP A 261 4.92 15.68 -14.50
N GLU A 262 5.71 16.02 -15.53
CA GLU A 262 7.10 16.45 -15.35
C GLU A 262 7.19 17.80 -14.64
N THR A 263 6.37 18.77 -15.05
CA THR A 263 6.29 20.07 -14.37
C THR A 263 5.88 19.93 -12.90
N ALA A 264 4.96 19.01 -12.60
CA ALA A 264 4.53 18.74 -11.23
C ALA A 264 5.65 18.13 -10.37
N LYS A 265 6.35 17.11 -10.90
CA LYS A 265 7.51 16.50 -10.22
C LYS A 265 8.57 17.54 -9.89
N LEU A 266 8.96 18.36 -10.88
CA LEU A 266 9.97 19.41 -10.71
C LEU A 266 9.54 20.48 -9.71
N SER A 267 8.25 20.78 -9.63
CA SER A 267 7.72 21.75 -8.67
C SER A 267 7.81 21.23 -7.25
N VAL A 268 7.41 19.99 -7.02
CA VAL A 268 7.54 19.34 -5.71
C VAL A 268 9.01 19.20 -5.30
N GLU A 269 9.88 18.79 -6.22
CA GLU A 269 11.31 18.67 -5.96
C GLU A 269 11.93 20.00 -5.52
N ARG A 270 11.57 21.11 -6.21
CA ARG A 270 12.02 22.45 -5.83
C ARG A 270 11.53 22.87 -4.44
N ILE A 271 10.28 22.54 -4.07
CA ILE A 271 9.75 22.81 -2.72
C ILE A 271 10.48 21.98 -1.67
N LEU A 272 10.72 20.69 -1.91
CA LEU A 272 11.41 19.82 -0.96
C LEU A 272 12.88 20.23 -0.78
N GLU A 273 13.58 20.57 -1.87
CA GLU A 273 14.94 21.09 -1.82
C GLU A 273 15.02 22.46 -1.14
N LEU A 274 14.01 23.30 -1.31
CA LEU A 274 13.89 24.55 -0.56
C LEU A 274 13.73 24.28 0.94
N GLY A 275 12.84 23.37 1.33
CA GLY A 275 12.67 22.96 2.73
C GLY A 275 13.95 22.43 3.34
N LYS A 276 14.67 21.56 2.62
CA LYS A 276 15.99 21.05 3.03
C LYS A 276 17.00 22.17 3.26
N LYS A 277 17.02 23.19 2.39
CA LYS A 277 17.91 24.37 2.55
C LYS A 277 17.53 25.23 3.75
N LEU A 278 16.24 25.45 3.99
CA LEU A 278 15.76 26.21 5.15
C LEU A 278 16.04 25.47 6.47
N ALA A 279 15.81 24.15 6.51
CA ALA A 279 16.15 23.29 7.66
C ALA A 279 17.65 23.34 7.98
N ARG A 280 18.52 23.24 6.97
CA ARG A 280 19.99 23.37 7.16
C ARG A 280 20.42 24.73 7.72
N LYS A 281 19.63 25.78 7.48
CA LYS A 281 19.86 27.12 8.04
C LYS A 281 19.26 27.29 9.44
N GLY A 282 18.61 26.27 9.99
CA GLY A 282 17.89 26.35 11.27
C GLY A 282 16.63 27.22 11.20
N GLN A 283 16.09 27.47 10.00
CA GLN A 283 14.87 28.26 9.80
C GLN A 283 13.61 27.40 9.90
N LEU A 284 13.74 26.08 9.88
CA LEU A 284 12.67 25.12 10.14
C LEU A 284 13.07 24.28 11.35
N SER A 285 12.09 23.88 12.16
CA SER A 285 12.33 23.07 13.37
C SER A 285 12.68 21.60 13.07
N VAL A 286 12.43 21.14 11.84
CA VAL A 286 12.70 19.77 11.39
C VAL A 286 14.12 19.57 10.85
N GLU A 287 14.62 18.34 10.96
CA GLU A 287 15.91 17.96 10.39
C GLU A 287 15.91 17.97 8.84
N PRO A 288 17.04 18.24 8.17
CA PRO A 288 17.11 18.25 6.71
C PRO A 288 16.65 16.95 6.04
N ASP A 289 16.83 15.82 6.71
CA ASP A 289 16.46 14.48 6.20
C ASP A 289 14.94 14.25 6.22
N PHE A 290 14.17 15.12 6.88
CA PHE A 290 12.72 15.15 6.74
C PHE A 290 12.30 15.35 5.27
N PHE A 291 13.10 16.08 4.49
CA PHE A 291 12.82 16.38 3.09
C PHE A 291 13.49 15.41 2.12
N ALA A 292 14.26 14.43 2.61
CA ALA A 292 14.84 13.32 1.82
C ALA A 292 13.77 12.27 1.50
#